data_AF-A0A540VJ27-F1
#
_entry.id   AF-A0A540VJ27-F1
#
_cell.length_a   1.000
_cell.length_b   1.000
_cell.length_c   1.000
_cell.angle_alpha   90.00
_cell.angle_beta   90.00
_cell.angle_gamma   90.00
#
_symmetry.space_group_name_H-M   'P 1'
#
loop_
_entity.id
_entity.type
_entity.pdbx_description
1 polymer ?
#
loop_
_entity_poly.entity_id
_entity_poly.type
_entity_poly.pdbx_seq_one_letter_code
_entity_poly.pdbx_strand_id
1 'polypeptide(L)'
;MTDQDVKRLREVMQEADLTPEQREEAEALLAQAEEGDELARIKARELMRVAGYAPPLGEDPPQEPGPRYVCPQDPAHYAVYLTSAGLELICPEHEVALVPDPTGKG
;
A
#
# COMPACT_ATOMS: atom_id res chain seq x y z
N MET A 1 -3.61 -1.56 16.06
CA MET A 1 -4.20 -2.57 15.15
C MET A 1 -4.99 -3.56 15.98
N THR A 2 -6.15 -4.02 15.52
CA THR A 2 -7.01 -4.94 16.27
C THR A 2 -7.02 -6.31 15.59
N ASP A 3 -7.10 -7.39 16.36
CA ASP A 3 -7.34 -8.77 15.89
C ASP A 3 -8.51 -8.91 14.88
N GLN A 4 -9.39 -7.91 14.81
CA GLN A 4 -10.53 -7.89 13.90
C GLN A 4 -10.12 -7.78 12.42
N ASP A 5 -9.03 -7.11 12.10
CA ASP A 5 -8.59 -6.92 10.70
C ASP A 5 -8.14 -8.25 10.07
N VAL A 6 -7.34 -9.02 10.80
CA VAL A 6 -6.79 -10.30 10.32
C VAL A 6 -7.91 -11.34 10.18
N LYS A 7 -8.86 -11.35 11.12
CA LYS A 7 -10.04 -12.20 11.04
C LYS A 7 -10.84 -11.93 9.76
N ARG A 8 -11.05 -10.66 9.42
CA ARG A 8 -11.80 -10.24 8.22
C ARG A 8 -11.09 -10.65 6.93
N LEU A 9 -9.77 -10.49 6.87
CA LEU A 9 -8.98 -10.94 5.72
C LEU A 9 -9.07 -12.47 5.53
N ARG A 10 -9.12 -13.24 6.63
CA ARG A 10 -9.29 -14.71 6.57
C ARG A 10 -10.68 -15.12 6.06
N GLU A 11 -11.73 -14.37 6.38
CA GLU A 11 -13.08 -14.60 5.83
C GLU A 11 -13.11 -14.34 4.32
N VAL A 12 -12.55 -13.21 3.89
CA VAL A 12 -12.45 -12.82 2.47
C VAL A 12 -11.66 -13.86 1.67
N MET A 13 -10.55 -14.37 2.20
CA MET A 13 -9.75 -15.41 1.55
C MET A 13 -10.55 -16.71 1.29
N GLN A 14 -11.53 -17.03 2.14
CA GLN A 14 -12.37 -18.21 1.93
C GLN A 14 -13.34 -18.03 0.78
N GLU A 15 -13.82 -16.81 0.55
CA GLU A 15 -14.77 -16.46 -0.52
C GLU A 15 -14.08 -16.04 -1.82
N ALA A 16 -12.80 -15.69 -1.77
CA ALA A 16 -12.03 -15.22 -2.90
C ALA A 16 -11.66 -16.35 -3.89
N ASP A 17 -11.72 -16.02 -5.18
CA ASP A 17 -11.28 -16.88 -6.29
C ASP A 17 -9.76 -16.83 -6.43
N LEU A 18 -9.07 -17.45 -5.45
CA LEU A 18 -7.62 -17.56 -5.38
C LEU A 18 -7.14 -18.88 -5.99
N THR A 19 -6.02 -18.85 -6.70
CA THR A 19 -5.32 -20.08 -7.07
C THR A 19 -4.76 -20.78 -5.82
N PRO A 20 -4.43 -22.08 -5.89
CA PRO A 20 -3.82 -22.79 -4.75
C PRO A 20 -2.55 -22.12 -4.21
N GLU A 21 -1.67 -21.63 -5.10
CA GLU A 21 -0.46 -20.88 -4.71
C GLU A 21 -0.79 -19.57 -4.00
N GLN A 22 -1.75 -18.79 -4.51
CA GLN A 22 -2.16 -17.53 -3.87
C GLN A 22 -2.82 -17.77 -2.51
N ARG A 23 -3.55 -18.88 -2.36
CA ARG A 23 -4.16 -19.27 -1.10
C ARG A 23 -3.09 -19.65 -0.06
N GLU A 24 -2.09 -20.42 -0.45
CA GLU A 24 -0.97 -20.77 0.43
C GLU A 24 -0.18 -19.53 0.86
N GLU A 25 0.09 -18.62 -0.07
CA GLU A 25 0.76 -17.34 0.22
C GLU A 25 -0.07 -16.47 1.15
N ALA A 26 -1.38 -16.36 0.91
CA ALA A 26 -2.30 -15.63 1.79
C ALA A 26 -2.30 -16.19 3.22
N GLU A 27 -2.36 -17.52 3.37
CA GLU A 27 -2.35 -18.17 4.68
C GLU A 27 -1.05 -17.91 5.44
N ALA A 28 0.09 -17.99 4.76
CA ALA A 28 1.39 -17.69 5.35
C ALA A 28 1.50 -16.23 5.79
N LEU A 29 0.99 -15.28 4.99
CA LEU A 29 0.98 -13.86 5.31
C LEU A 29 0.03 -13.54 6.47
N LEU A 30 -1.13 -14.19 6.53
CA LEU A 30 -2.09 -14.01 7.63
C LEU A 30 -1.54 -14.56 8.95
N ALA A 31 -0.86 -15.72 8.93
CA ALA A 31 -0.23 -16.27 10.14
C ALA A 31 0.83 -15.32 10.71
N GLN A 32 1.69 -14.74 9.86
CA GLN A 32 2.67 -13.72 10.26
C GLN A 32 1.99 -12.44 10.76
N ALA A 33 0.88 -12.02 10.13
CA ALA A 33 0.10 -10.88 10.59
C ALA A 33 -0.55 -11.11 11.97
N GLU A 34 -0.97 -12.34 12.30
CA GLU A 34 -1.47 -12.72 13.64
C GLU A 34 -0.36 -12.60 14.70
N GLU A 35 0.91 -12.81 14.32
CA GLU A 35 2.07 -12.64 15.21
C GLU A 35 2.51 -11.16 15.36
N GLY A 36 1.85 -10.24 14.65
CA GLY A 36 2.13 -8.81 14.70
C GLY A 36 3.06 -8.29 13.61
N ASP A 37 3.35 -9.09 12.57
CA ASP A 37 4.11 -8.62 11.40
C ASP A 37 3.24 -7.70 10.54
N GLU A 38 3.54 -6.40 10.60
CA GLU A 38 2.80 -5.37 9.89
C GLU A 38 2.99 -5.44 8.36
N LEU A 39 4.17 -5.88 7.90
CA LEU A 39 4.46 -6.04 6.47
C LEU A 39 3.70 -7.23 5.89
N ALA A 40 3.62 -8.33 6.63
CA ALA A 40 2.84 -9.49 6.24
C ALA A 40 1.35 -9.14 6.11
N ARG A 41 0.84 -8.28 7.00
CA ARG A 41 -0.54 -7.76 6.92
C ARG A 41 -0.78 -6.92 5.66
N ILE A 42 0.15 -6.02 5.31
CA ILE A 42 0.05 -5.20 4.10
C ILE A 42 -0.01 -6.10 2.86
N LYS A 43 0.91 -7.06 2.77
CA LYS A 43 0.95 -8.01 1.66
C LYS A 43 -0.31 -8.88 1.57
N ALA A 44 -0.81 -9.39 2.70
CA ALA A 44 -2.06 -10.17 2.73
C ALA A 44 -3.22 -9.36 2.16
N ARG A 45 -3.31 -8.07 2.53
CA ARG A 45 -4.35 -7.16 2.06
C ARG A 45 -4.21 -6.83 0.57
N GLU A 46 -2.99 -6.61 0.07
CA GLU A 46 -2.73 -6.40 -1.36
C GLU A 46 -3.14 -7.61 -2.19
N LEU A 47 -2.81 -8.81 -1.71
CA LEU A 47 -3.18 -10.06 -2.36
C LEU A 47 -4.71 -10.25 -2.39
N MET A 48 -5.40 -9.92 -1.29
CA MET A 48 -6.87 -9.90 -1.28
C MET A 48 -7.44 -8.87 -2.25
N ARG A 49 -6.81 -7.69 -2.41
CA ARG A 49 -7.26 -6.66 -3.36
C ARG A 49 -7.22 -7.16 -4.81
N VAL A 50 -6.17 -7.89 -5.17
CA VAL A 50 -6.06 -8.54 -6.49
C VAL A 50 -7.16 -9.57 -6.70
N ALA A 51 -7.63 -10.20 -5.61
CA ALA A 51 -8.72 -11.16 -5.60
C ALA A 51 -10.13 -10.53 -5.50
N GLY A 52 -10.24 -9.21 -5.63
CA GLY A 52 -11.53 -8.49 -5.66
C GLY A 52 -12.00 -7.93 -4.32
N TYR A 53 -11.18 -8.01 -3.26
CA TYR A 53 -11.48 -7.37 -1.99
C TYR A 53 -11.30 -5.85 -2.07
N ALA A 54 -12.38 -5.10 -1.87
CA ALA A 54 -12.31 -3.68 -1.57
C ALA A 54 -12.40 -3.50 -0.05
N PRO A 55 -11.31 -3.12 0.63
CA PRO A 55 -11.40 -2.80 2.04
C PRO A 55 -12.30 -1.58 2.28
N PRO A 56 -12.91 -1.44 3.47
CA PRO A 56 -13.66 -0.24 3.82
C PRO A 56 -12.78 1.00 3.72
N LEU A 57 -13.35 2.09 3.17
CA LEU A 57 -12.68 3.38 3.07
C LEU A 57 -12.17 3.81 4.46
N GLY A 58 -10.86 4.04 4.58
CA GLY A 58 -10.20 4.47 5.81
C GLY A 58 -9.45 3.37 6.59
N GLU A 59 -9.52 2.11 6.16
CA GLU A 59 -8.74 1.03 6.75
C GLU A 59 -7.40 0.80 6.06
N ASP A 60 -7.05 1.51 4.98
CA ASP A 60 -5.73 1.35 4.37
C ASP A 60 -4.68 1.59 5.45
N PRO A 61 -3.76 0.63 5.68
CA PRO A 61 -2.64 0.92 6.55
C PRO A 61 -2.02 2.22 6.04
N PRO A 62 -1.61 3.14 6.91
CA PRO A 62 -0.90 4.32 6.46
C PRO A 62 0.24 3.78 5.60
N GLN A 63 0.15 3.95 4.28
CA GLN A 63 1.29 3.69 3.43
C GLN A 63 2.34 4.60 4.01
N GLU A 64 3.41 4.01 4.57
CA GLU A 64 4.54 4.78 5.06
C GLU A 64 4.80 5.83 3.99
N PRO A 65 4.74 7.13 4.31
CA PRO A 65 4.87 8.16 3.30
C PRO A 65 6.25 7.99 2.71
N GLY A 66 6.34 7.28 1.58
CA GLY A 66 7.59 7.12 0.89
C GLY A 66 8.06 8.50 0.44
N PRO A 67 9.29 8.59 -0.08
CA PRO A 67 9.94 9.88 -0.32
C PRO A 67 8.98 10.86 -1.00
N ARG A 68 8.85 12.05 -0.42
CA ARG A 68 8.02 13.11 -0.97
C ARG A 68 8.69 13.64 -2.23
N TYR A 69 7.94 13.75 -3.31
CA TYR A 69 8.39 14.35 -4.56
C TYR A 69 7.61 15.63 -4.81
N VAL A 70 8.30 16.65 -5.30
CA VAL A 70 7.76 17.99 -5.54
C VAL A 70 8.10 18.46 -6.94
N CYS A 71 7.29 19.38 -7.47
CA CYS A 71 7.64 20.05 -8.71
C CYS A 71 8.89 20.92 -8.50
N PRO A 72 9.95 20.79 -9.32
CA PRO A 72 11.14 21.63 -9.20
C PRO A 72 10.89 23.10 -9.52
N GLN A 73 9.81 23.43 -10.26
CA GLN A 73 9.46 24.81 -10.58
C GLN A 73 8.68 25.48 -9.44
N ASP A 74 7.75 24.75 -8.82
CA ASP A 74 6.99 25.22 -7.67
C ASP A 74 6.70 24.05 -6.70
N PRO A 75 7.52 23.89 -5.65
CA PRO A 75 7.34 22.84 -4.66
C PRO A 75 6.05 22.92 -3.84
N ALA A 76 5.42 24.10 -3.77
CA ALA A 76 4.19 24.32 -3.01
C ALA A 76 2.94 24.01 -3.84
N HIS A 77 3.04 24.16 -5.16
CA HIS A 77 1.94 23.89 -6.09
C HIS A 77 1.65 22.40 -6.26
N TYR A 78 2.67 21.54 -6.31
CA TYR A 78 2.48 20.10 -6.54
C TYR A 78 3.46 19.23 -5.75
N ALA A 79 2.91 18.35 -4.92
CA ALA A 79 3.66 17.39 -4.12
C ALA A 79 2.91 16.06 -4.00
N VAL A 80 3.64 14.95 -4.04
CA VAL A 80 3.08 13.60 -3.90
C VAL A 80 4.04 12.70 -3.12
N TYR A 81 3.50 11.79 -2.33
CA TYR A 81 4.28 10.77 -1.64
C TYR A 81 4.35 9.53 -2.52
N LEU A 82 5.56 9.03 -2.78
CA LEU A 82 5.72 7.79 -3.53
C LEU A 82 5.34 6.61 -2.63
N THR A 83 4.36 5.84 -3.07
CA THR A 83 3.98 4.60 -2.40
C THR A 83 4.57 3.36 -3.07
N SER A 84 5.25 3.55 -4.21
CA SER A 84 5.89 2.47 -4.97
C SER A 84 7.13 3.00 -5.68
N ALA A 85 8.26 2.32 -5.53
CA ALA A 85 9.51 2.68 -6.21
C ALA A 85 9.42 2.36 -7.70
N GLY A 86 9.80 3.32 -8.56
CA GLY A 86 9.95 3.10 -10.01
C GLY A 86 8.92 3.79 -10.93
N LEU A 87 8.00 4.60 -10.39
CA LEU A 87 7.14 5.46 -11.21
C LEU A 87 7.85 6.78 -11.52
N GLU A 88 8.02 7.10 -12.81
CA GLU A 88 8.39 8.44 -13.25
C GLU A 88 7.18 9.36 -13.06
N LEU A 89 7.25 10.25 -12.06
CA LEU A 89 6.21 11.21 -11.77
C LEU A 89 6.48 12.51 -12.51
N ILE A 90 5.48 12.98 -13.26
CA ILE A 90 5.52 14.25 -14.00
C ILE A 90 4.54 15.23 -13.35
N CYS A 91 4.96 16.47 -13.16
CA CYS A 91 4.07 17.56 -12.76
C CYS A 91 3.08 17.84 -13.90
N PRO A 92 1.76 17.78 -13.67
CA PRO A 92 0.77 17.98 -14.74
C PRO A 92 0.73 19.41 -15.28
N GLU A 93 1.11 20.41 -14.47
CA GLU A 93 1.09 21.81 -14.88
C GLU A 93 2.35 22.21 -15.67
N HIS A 94 3.49 21.72 -15.22
CA HIS A 94 4.79 22.15 -15.75
C HIS A 94 5.44 21.11 -16.68
N GLU A 95 4.85 19.92 -16.80
CA GLU A 95 5.33 18.79 -17.61
C GLU A 95 6.80 18.42 -17.33
N VAL A 96 7.26 18.63 -16.09
CA VAL A 96 8.62 18.31 -15.61
C VAL A 96 8.61 17.10 -14.68
N ALA A 97 9.70 16.33 -14.68
CA ALA A 97 9.90 15.28 -13.70
C ALA A 97 9.92 15.87 -12.28
N LEU A 98 9.14 15.26 -11.38
CA LEU A 98 9.19 15.63 -9.97
C LEU A 98 10.54 15.21 -9.38
N VAL A 99 11.02 15.99 -8.44
CA VAL A 99 12.29 15.73 -7.74
C VAL A 99 12.02 15.40 -6.27
N PRO A 100 12.88 14.63 -5.59
CA PRO A 100 12.77 14.41 -4.15
C PRO A 100 12.75 15.75 -3.40
N ASP A 101 11.87 15.88 -2.42
CA ASP A 101 11.78 17.07 -1.57
C ASP A 101 13.05 17.16 -0.69
N PRO A 102 13.88 18.20 -0.86
CA PRO A 102 15.13 18.35 -0.10
C PRO A 102 14.89 18.61 1.39
N THR A 103 13.66 18.94 1.80
CA THR A 103 13.31 19.17 3.22
C THR A 103 13.05 17.88 4.00
N GLY A 104 13.14 16.73 3.34
CA GLY A 104 13.03 15.35 3.86
C GLY A 104 13.05 15.20 5.38
N LYS A 105 11.91 15.44 6.01
CA LYS A 105 11.56 14.84 7.30
C LYS A 105 10.53 13.75 7.01
N GLY A 106 11.05 12.60 6.60
CA GLY A 106 10.45 11.28 6.80
C GLY A 106 11.31 10.56 7.83
#